data_AF-A0A8U0AWM3-F1
#
_entry.id   AF-A0A8U0AWM3-F1
#
_cell.length_a   1.000
_cell.length_b   1.000
_cell.length_c   1.000
_cell.angle_alpha   90.00
_cell.angle_beta   90.00
_cell.angle_gamma   90.00
#
_symmetry.space_group_name_H-M   'P 1'
#
loop_
_entity.id
_entity.type
_entity.pdbx_description
1 polymer ?
#
loop_
_entity_poly.entity_id
_entity_poly.type
_entity_poly.pdbx_seq_one_letter_code
_entity_poly.pdbx_strand_id
1 'polypeptide(L)'
;VDPYTKQPQVCNIVNPYDQNILMAECGFSCVYEQTTLPKHFCVPDGYIDRWALVFCPSSAVQCRPVQIKIPVGCSCKKYTCLRY
;
A
#
# COMPACT_ATOMS: atom_id res chain seq x y z
N VAL A 1 -11.75 -1.54 -13.71
CA VAL A 1 -13.01 -0.88 -14.13
C VAL A 1 -14.06 -1.96 -14.24
N ASP A 2 -15.26 -1.77 -13.69
CA ASP A 2 -16.35 -2.72 -13.90
C ASP A 2 -16.68 -2.77 -15.40
N PRO A 3 -16.62 -3.95 -16.05
CA PRO A 3 -16.97 -4.06 -17.48
C PRO A 3 -18.43 -3.66 -17.77
N TYR A 4 -19.30 -3.63 -16.75
CA TYR A 4 -20.73 -3.32 -16.91
C TYR A 4 -21.07 -1.86 -16.59
N THR A 5 -20.43 -1.22 -15.62
CA THR A 5 -20.82 0.13 -15.16
C THR A 5 -19.82 1.23 -15.52
N LYS A 6 -18.61 0.89 -16.02
CA LYS A 6 -17.53 1.85 -16.35
C LYS A 6 -17.14 2.82 -15.22
N GLN A 7 -17.66 2.65 -14.00
CA GLN A 7 -17.29 3.44 -12.83
C GLN A 7 -16.02 2.86 -12.18
N PRO A 8 -15.22 3.70 -11.49
CA PRO A 8 -14.18 3.21 -10.61
C PRO A 8 -14.82 2.31 -9.55
N GLN A 9 -14.50 1.02 -9.56
CA GLN A 9 -14.93 0.11 -8.49
C GLN A 9 -14.11 0.42 -7.26
N VAL A 10 -14.73 1.07 -6.27
CA VAL A 10 -14.15 1.18 -4.93
C VAL A 10 -14.40 -0.15 -4.22
N CYS A 11 -13.33 -0.87 -3.91
CA CYS A 11 -13.37 -2.09 -3.13
C CYS A 11 -12.66 -1.85 -1.81
N ASN A 12 -13.23 -2.38 -0.73
CA ASN A 12 -12.63 -2.31 0.59
C ASN A 12 -11.94 -3.63 0.91
N ILE A 13 -10.74 -3.57 1.50
CA ILE A 13 -10.09 -4.76 2.03
C ILE A 13 -10.94 -5.24 3.22
N VAL A 14 -11.40 -6.50 3.15
CA VAL A 14 -12.04 -7.14 4.31
C VAL A 14 -11.03 -7.14 5.44
N ASN A 15 -11.43 -6.90 6.69
CA ASN A 15 -10.52 -6.72 7.83
C ASN A 15 -9.26 -7.63 7.74
N PRO A 16 -8.06 -7.07 7.51
CA PRO A 16 -6.86 -7.86 7.23
C PRO A 16 -6.51 -8.85 8.35
N TYR A 17 -6.81 -8.51 9.60
CA TYR A 17 -6.54 -9.36 10.76
C TYR A 17 -7.37 -10.65 10.73
N ASP A 18 -8.62 -10.57 10.28
CA ASP A 18 -9.50 -11.74 10.13
C ASP A 18 -9.05 -12.66 8.98
N GLN A 19 -8.11 -12.20 8.15
CA GLN A 19 -7.50 -12.93 7.04
C GLN A 19 -6.07 -13.40 7.34
N ASN A 20 -5.58 -13.23 8.58
CA ASN A 20 -4.18 -13.49 8.97
C ASN A 20 -3.16 -12.68 8.16
N ILE A 21 -3.52 -11.46 7.74
CA ILE A 21 -2.64 -10.54 7.02
C ILE A 21 -2.13 -9.49 8.00
N LEU A 22 -0.82 -9.52 8.28
CA LEU A 22 -0.15 -8.46 9.02
C LEU A 22 0.19 -7.32 8.05
N MET A 23 -0.54 -6.21 8.18
CA MET A 23 -0.22 -4.98 7.46
C MET A 23 1.03 -4.32 8.06
N ALA A 24 1.83 -3.73 7.18
CA ALA A 24 3.00 -2.94 7.56
C ALA A 24 3.02 -1.66 6.72
N GLU A 25 3.50 -0.59 7.32
CA GLU A 25 3.73 0.68 6.65
C GLU A 25 5.08 1.25 7.06
N CYS A 26 5.71 2.01 6.16
CA CYS A 26 6.87 2.78 6.54
C CYS A 26 6.42 4.00 7.33
N GLY A 27 7.16 4.32 8.40
CA GLY A 27 6.92 5.53 9.17
C GLY A 27 7.17 6.81 8.35
N PHE A 28 6.99 7.97 8.98
CA PHE A 28 7.04 9.25 8.26
C PHE A 28 8.41 9.93 8.28
N SER A 29 9.18 9.77 9.36
CA SER A 29 10.37 10.60 9.62
C SER A 29 11.68 9.87 9.39
N CYS A 30 12.57 10.53 8.65
CA CYS A 30 13.97 10.14 8.51
C CYS A 30 14.85 11.02 9.38
N VAL A 31 15.37 10.43 10.46
CA VAL A 31 16.23 11.13 11.43
C VAL A 31 17.64 10.55 11.35
N TYR A 32 18.62 11.44 11.21
CA TYR A 32 20.04 11.11 11.30
C TYR A 32 20.65 12.07 12.32
N GLU A 33 21.34 11.55 13.34
CA GLU A 33 21.94 12.35 14.42
C GLU A 33 20.97 13.40 15.02
N GLN A 34 19.76 12.95 15.37
CA GLN A 34 18.67 13.79 15.92
C GLN A 34 18.17 14.92 14.99
N THR A 35 18.62 14.95 13.74
CA THR A 35 18.22 15.94 12.75
C THR A 35 17.35 15.29 11.68
N THR A 36 16.20 15.90 11.38
CA THR A 36 15.37 15.48 10.24
C THR A 36 16.10 15.81 8.95
N LEU A 37 16.38 14.79 8.15
CA LEU A 37 17.08 14.99 6.89
C LEU A 37 16.14 15.64 5.85
N PRO A 38 16.45 16.84 5.33
CA PRO A 38 15.61 17.48 4.34
C PRO A 38 15.52 16.61 3.07
N LYS A 39 14.31 16.51 2.49
CA LYS A 39 14.03 15.72 1.28
C LYS A 39 14.31 14.22 1.39
N HIS A 40 14.42 13.69 2.62
CA HIS A 40 14.48 12.24 2.85
C HIS A 40 13.14 11.74 3.35
N PHE A 41 12.73 10.59 2.84
CA PHE A 41 11.48 9.94 3.20
C PHE A 41 11.76 8.48 3.54
N CYS A 42 11.08 7.97 4.56
CA CYS A 42 11.14 6.56 4.91
C CYS A 42 10.23 5.81 3.94
N VAL A 43 10.81 5.00 3.08
CA VAL A 43 10.09 4.34 1.98
C VAL A 43 10.44 2.86 1.90
N PRO A 44 9.56 2.03 1.31
CA PRO A 44 9.82 0.60 1.22
C PRO A 44 11.09 0.28 0.40
N ASP A 45 11.88 -0.65 0.93
CA ASP A 45 13.02 -1.26 0.22
C ASP A 45 12.67 -2.56 -0.49
N GLY A 46 11.51 -3.11 -0.17
CA GLY A 46 11.01 -4.32 -0.75
C GLY A 46 9.56 -4.52 -0.39
N TYR A 47 8.90 -5.33 -1.18
CA TYR A 47 7.52 -5.73 -0.97
C TYR A 47 7.44 -7.24 -1.00
N ILE A 48 6.53 -7.78 -0.19
CA ILE A 48 6.00 -9.13 -0.40
C ILE A 48 4.61 -9.02 -0.99
N ASP A 49 4.31 -9.95 -1.88
CA ASP A 49 2.96 -10.12 -2.38
C ASP A 49 2.16 -11.02 -1.43
N ARG A 50 0.93 -10.61 -1.16
CA ARG A 50 -0.06 -11.36 -0.37
C ARG A 50 -1.40 -11.32 -1.06
N TRP A 51 -2.19 -12.38 -0.88
CA TRP A 51 -3.57 -12.40 -1.30
C TRP A 51 -4.46 -11.88 -0.19
N ALA A 52 -5.33 -10.92 -0.51
CA ALA A 52 -6.35 -10.39 0.37
C ALA A 52 -7.72 -10.52 -0.29
N LEU A 53 -8.73 -10.88 0.49
CA LEU A 53 -10.12 -10.77 0.11
C LEU A 53 -10.55 -9.31 0.21
N VAL A 54 -11.14 -8.80 -0.88
CA VAL A 54 -11.78 -7.49 -0.92
C VAL A 54 -13.27 -7.64 -1.13
N PHE A 55 -14.01 -6.67 -0.60
CA PHE A 55 -15.43 -6.48 -0.81
C PHE A 55 -15.68 -5.30 -1.76
N CYS A 56 -16.27 -5.58 -2.92
CA CYS A 56 -16.62 -4.65 -3.98
C CYS A 56 -18.16 -4.55 -4.08
N PRO A 57 -18.81 -3.60 -3.36
CA PRO A 57 -20.28 -3.57 -3.26
C PRO A 57 -20.98 -3.41 -4.62
N SER A 58 -20.35 -2.69 -5.55
CA SER A 58 -20.88 -2.40 -6.89
C SER A 58 -20.63 -3.51 -7.91
N SER A 59 -19.93 -4.60 -7.55
CA SER A 59 -19.64 -5.69 -8.46
C SER A 59 -20.68 -6.81 -8.33
N ALA A 60 -20.99 -7.47 -9.45
CA ALA A 60 -21.79 -8.71 -9.44
C ALA A 60 -21.14 -9.82 -8.58
N VAL A 61 -19.81 -9.85 -8.53
CA VAL A 61 -19.04 -10.69 -7.60
C VAL A 61 -18.49 -9.79 -6.49
N GLN A 62 -19.23 -9.72 -5.39
CA GLN A 62 -18.94 -8.79 -4.32
C GLN A 62 -17.67 -9.13 -3.54
N CYS A 63 -17.33 -10.41 -3.37
CA CYS A 63 -16.11 -10.83 -2.69
C CYS A 63 -15.15 -11.47 -3.67
N ARG A 64 -13.91 -10.99 -3.76
CA ARG A 64 -12.88 -11.60 -4.61
C ARG A 64 -11.47 -11.47 -4.02
N PRO A 65 -10.57 -12.42 -4.29
CA PRO A 65 -9.17 -12.31 -3.90
C PRO A 65 -8.45 -11.31 -4.81
N VAL A 66 -7.57 -10.50 -4.24
CA VAL A 66 -6.66 -9.59 -4.95
C VAL A 66 -5.26 -9.69 -4.36
N GLN A 67 -4.27 -9.43 -5.20
CA GLN A 67 -2.87 -9.38 -4.78
C GLN A 67 -2.56 -7.97 -4.26
N ILE A 68 -2.08 -7.89 -3.02
CA ILE A 68 -1.63 -6.67 -2.36
C ILE A 68 -0.12 -6.75 -2.12
N LYS A 69 0.51 -5.59 -2.04
CA LYS A 69 1.94 -5.44 -1.73
C LYS A 69 2.11 -4.91 -0.32
N ILE A 70 2.83 -5.65 0.51
CA ILE A 70 3.14 -5.27 1.89
C ILE A 70 4.64 -4.98 1.99
N PRO A 71 5.06 -3.79 2.48
CA PRO A 71 6.46 -3.48 2.74
C PRO A 71 7.10 -4.50 3.70
N VAL A 72 8.32 -4.97 3.39
CA VAL A 72 9.09 -5.86 4.29
C VAL A 72 10.30 -5.19 4.94
N GLY A 73 10.66 -4.01 4.47
CA GLY A 73 11.76 -3.21 4.98
C GLY A 73 11.57 -1.78 4.52
N CYS A 74 12.06 -0.85 5.31
CA CYS A 74 11.98 0.58 5.03
C CYS A 74 13.36 1.21 5.20
N SER A 75 13.74 2.10 4.30
CA SER A 75 14.94 2.92 4.43
C SER A 75 14.69 4.38 4.09
N CYS A 76 15.59 5.21 4.59
CA CYS A 76 15.61 6.63 4.28
C CYS A 76 16.21 6.87 2.91
N LYS A 77 15.37 7.34 1.97
CA LYS A 77 15.80 7.69 0.62
C LYS A 77 15.62 9.16 0.36
N LYS A 78 16.62 9.77 -0.26
CA LYS A 78 16.56 11.15 -0.75
C LYS A 78 15.72 11.17 -2.02
N TYR A 79 14.55 11.81 -1.97
CA TYR A 79 13.76 12.07 -3.17
C TYR A 79 14.14 13.45 -3.72
N THR A 80 14.83 13.44 -4.86
CA THR A 80 14.96 14.63 -5.70
C THR A 80 14.22 14.37 -6.99
N CYS A 81 13.12 15.10 -7.23
CA CYS A 81 12.58 15.16 -8.58
C CYS A 81 13.66 15.76 -9.48
N LEU A 82 14.07 15.01 -10.51
CA LEU A 82 14.78 15.62 -11.62
C LEU A 82 13.77 16.57 -12.28
N ARG A 83 14.05 17.88 -12.23
CA ARG A 83 13.32 18.84 -13.06
C ARG A 83 13.68 18.51 -14.51
N TYR A 84 12.71 18.03 -15.27
CA TYR A 84 12.75 18.03 -16.74
C TYR A 84 12.01 19.27 -17.23
#